data_AF-A0A920RC21-F1
#
_entry.id   AF-A0A920RC21-F1
#
_cell.length_a   1.000
_cell.length_b   1.000
_cell.length_c   1.000
_cell.angle_alpha   90.00
_cell.angle_beta   90.00
_cell.angle_gamma   90.00
#
_symmetry.space_group_name_H-M   'P 1'
#
loop_
_entity.id
_entity.type
_entity.pdbx_description
1 polymer ?
#
loop_
_entity_poly.entity_id
_entity_poly.type
_entity_poly.pdbx_seq_one_letter_code
_entity_poly.pdbx_strand_id
1 'polypeptide(L)'
;MKAESITYPKEFPKVIRDLDQAVLYYRTQLKGIGLWILVSPVIYSVVFVSFFIMDRALGVGLQLTDYFVICPIVFVLQGIPIAPAGWGIGEALFGSLIGKFGATNLGGIAGAEAMMRTRGVAVSILYRSQVALWSLLGGLFTLIERRRDQTRSTAHQASSIDAYKHDEHDIR
;
A
#
# COMPACT_ATOMS: atom_id res chain seq x y z
N MET A 1 -49.97 -17.73 2.05
CA MET A 1 -48.83 -16.84 2.40
C MET A 1 -47.75 -17.10 1.37
N LYS A 2 -47.55 -16.15 0.46
CA LYS A 2 -46.77 -16.31 -0.78
C LYS A 2 -45.29 -16.07 -0.45
N ALA A 3 -44.45 -17.08 -0.59
CA ALA A 3 -43.00 -16.92 -0.42
C ALA A 3 -42.47 -16.05 -1.56
N GLU A 4 -42.05 -14.84 -1.21
CA GLU A 4 -41.40 -13.89 -2.09
C GLU A 4 -40.02 -14.44 -2.45
N SER A 5 -39.86 -14.87 -3.71
CA SER A 5 -38.59 -15.37 -4.24
C SER A 5 -37.63 -14.19 -4.37
N ILE A 6 -36.71 -14.07 -3.41
CA ILE A 6 -35.58 -13.14 -3.43
C ILE A 6 -34.83 -13.35 -4.76
N THR A 7 -34.91 -12.37 -5.64
CA THR A 7 -34.24 -12.40 -6.94
C THR A 7 -32.78 -12.03 -6.71
N TYR A 8 -31.92 -13.03 -6.58
CA TYR A 8 -30.48 -12.81 -6.43
C TYR A 8 -29.90 -12.21 -7.73
N PRO A 9 -29.09 -11.14 -7.66
CA PRO A 9 -28.42 -10.60 -8.83
C PRO A 9 -27.46 -11.65 -9.41
N LYS A 10 -27.45 -11.80 -10.74
CA LYS A 10 -26.72 -12.86 -11.48
C LYS A 10 -25.19 -12.84 -11.29
N GLU A 11 -24.65 -11.82 -10.63
CA GLU A 11 -23.23 -11.66 -10.28
C GLU A 11 -22.82 -12.35 -8.97
N PHE A 12 -23.77 -12.61 -8.07
CA PHE A 12 -23.52 -13.23 -6.75
C PHE A 12 -22.91 -14.65 -6.84
N PRO A 13 -23.33 -15.53 -7.77
CA PRO A 13 -22.76 -16.87 -7.91
C PRO A 13 -21.29 -16.85 -8.35
N LYS A 14 -20.87 -15.84 -9.12
CA LYS A 14 -19.49 -15.71 -9.60
C LYS A 14 -18.56 -15.31 -8.47
N VAL A 15 -18.94 -14.30 -7.69
CA VAL A 15 -18.14 -13.84 -6.54
C VAL A 15 -17.92 -14.96 -5.53
N ILE A 16 -18.95 -15.75 -5.23
CA ILE A 16 -18.83 -16.88 -4.30
C ILE A 16 -17.91 -17.97 -4.86
N ARG A 17 -18.05 -18.30 -6.16
CA ARG A 17 -17.22 -19.30 -6.81
C ARG A 17 -15.75 -18.86 -6.91
N ASP A 18 -15.51 -17.58 -7.18
CA ASP A 18 -14.16 -17.02 -7.24
C ASP A 18 -13.53 -16.95 -5.85
N LEU A 19 -14.33 -16.68 -4.80
CA LEU A 19 -13.88 -16.73 -3.41
C LEU A 19 -13.51 -18.15 -2.98
N ASP A 20 -14.35 -19.14 -3.32
CA ASP A 20 -14.11 -20.55 -3.02
C ASP A 20 -12.87 -21.08 -3.75
N GLN A 21 -12.72 -20.70 -5.03
CA GLN A 21 -11.55 -21.03 -5.82
C GLN A 21 -10.27 -20.33 -5.31
N ALA A 22 -10.37 -19.08 -4.82
CA ALA A 22 -9.28 -18.38 -4.17
C ALA A 22 -8.87 -19.04 -2.85
N VAL A 23 -9.84 -19.52 -2.05
CA VAL A 23 -9.59 -20.24 -0.79
C VAL A 23 -8.88 -21.58 -1.04
N LEU A 24 -9.28 -22.30 -2.08
CA LEU A 24 -8.62 -23.55 -2.47
C LEU A 24 -7.18 -23.32 -2.97
N TYR A 25 -6.92 -22.22 -3.68
CA TYR A 25 -5.57 -21.81 -4.08
C TYR A 25 -4.71 -21.34 -2.89
N TYR A 26 -5.32 -20.68 -1.90
CA TYR A 26 -4.62 -20.24 -0.69
C TYR A 26 -4.15 -21.42 0.18
N ARG A 27 -4.93 -22.52 0.21
CA ARG A 27 -4.59 -23.75 0.94
C ARG A 27 -3.36 -24.47 0.39
N THR A 28 -3.06 -24.37 -0.90
CA THR A 28 -1.87 -24.99 -1.50
C THR A 28 -0.60 -24.16 -1.32
N GLN A 29 -0.71 -22.89 -0.90
CA GLN A 29 0.43 -21.97 -0.70
C GLN A 29 0.66 -21.53 0.77
N LEU A 30 0.21 -22.32 1.76
CA LEU A 30 0.37 -22.03 3.20
C LEU A 30 1.81 -21.68 3.63
N LYS A 31 2.83 -22.28 2.99
CA LYS A 31 4.24 -21.95 3.23
C LYS A 31 4.62 -20.52 2.80
N GLY A 32 4.05 -20.05 1.69
CA GLY A 32 4.22 -18.68 1.22
C GLY A 32 3.59 -17.67 2.17
N ILE A 33 2.37 -17.95 2.64
CA ILE A 33 1.65 -17.10 3.60
C ILE A 33 2.41 -17.00 4.93
N GLY A 34 2.90 -18.13 5.44
CA GLY A 34 3.73 -18.15 6.65
C GLY A 34 5.01 -17.31 6.50
N LEU A 35 5.68 -17.39 5.35
CA LEU A 35 6.86 -16.57 5.07
C LEU A 35 6.52 -15.07 5.02
N TRP A 36 5.42 -14.70 4.36
CA TRP A 36 4.98 -13.30 4.30
C TRP A 36 4.58 -12.73 5.67
N ILE A 37 4.02 -13.56 6.56
CA ILE A 37 3.75 -13.16 7.95
C ILE A 37 5.05 -12.83 8.68
N LEU A 38 6.12 -13.60 8.48
CA LEU A 38 7.42 -13.34 9.09
C LEU A 38 8.13 -12.11 8.50
N VAL A 39 7.90 -11.82 7.22
CA VAL A 39 8.43 -10.63 6.54
C VAL A 39 7.67 -9.36 6.97
N SER A 40 6.40 -9.47 7.36
CA SER A 40 5.56 -8.32 7.71
C SER A 40 6.15 -7.43 8.84
N PRO A 41 6.61 -7.98 9.99
CA PRO A 41 7.28 -7.20 11.03
C PRO A 41 8.49 -6.40 10.52
N VAL A 42 9.23 -6.94 9.55
CA VAL A 42 10.40 -6.27 8.96
C VAL A 42 9.96 -5.07 8.13
N ILE A 43 8.89 -5.20 7.35
CA ILE A 43 8.35 -4.07 6.58
C ILE A 43 7.85 -2.98 7.52
N TYR A 44 7.12 -3.35 8.57
CA TYR A 44 6.64 -2.37 9.55
C TYR A 44 7.78 -1.71 10.34
N SER A 45 8.82 -2.45 10.71
CA SER A 45 9.96 -1.86 11.41
C SER A 45 10.67 -0.80 10.55
N VAL A 46 10.81 -1.03 9.24
CA VAL A 46 11.34 -0.03 8.30
C VAL A 46 10.50 1.24 8.29
N VAL A 47 9.16 1.12 8.32
CA VAL A 47 8.26 2.27 8.38
C VAL A 47 8.48 3.06 9.68
N PHE A 48 8.49 2.41 10.84
CA PHE A 48 8.70 3.08 12.13
C PHE A 48 10.09 3.71 12.25
N VAL A 49 11.13 3.05 11.75
CA VAL A 49 12.49 3.61 11.70
C VAL A 49 12.53 4.85 10.80
N SER A 50 11.78 4.85 9.69
CA SER A 50 11.69 6.02 8.81
C SER A 50 11.04 7.21 9.53
N PHE A 51 9.95 7.00 10.27
CA PHE A 51 9.34 8.03 11.11
C PHE A 51 10.30 8.57 12.16
N PHE A 52 11.10 7.70 12.78
CA PHE A 52 12.11 8.11 13.76
C PHE A 52 13.22 8.97 13.15
N ILE A 53 13.68 8.65 11.94
CA ILE A 53 14.67 9.47 11.24
C ILE A 53 14.06 10.83 10.85
N MET A 54 12.81 10.85 10.37
CA MET A 54 12.08 12.09 10.05
C MET A 54 11.86 12.98 11.28
N ASP A 55 11.50 12.37 12.43
CA ASP A 55 11.36 13.06 13.72
C ASP A 55 12.65 13.81 14.08
N ARG A 56 13.79 13.11 14.02
CA ARG A 56 15.10 13.69 14.34
C ARG A 56 15.51 14.78 13.35
N ALA A 57 15.22 14.59 12.07
CA ALA A 57 15.50 15.60 11.04
C ALA A 57 14.68 16.89 11.23
N LEU A 58 13.42 16.77 11.66
CA LEU A 58 12.50 17.89 11.91
C LEU A 58 12.59 18.44 13.35
N GLY A 59 13.40 17.80 14.20
CA GLY A 59 13.61 18.18 15.60
C GLY A 59 12.36 18.04 16.47
N VAL A 60 11.42 17.16 16.11
CA VAL A 60 10.15 16.95 16.84
C VAL A 60 10.42 16.39 18.24
N GLY A 61 11.35 15.45 18.37
CA GLY A 61 11.85 14.98 19.67
C GLY A 61 10.90 14.04 20.39
N LEU A 62 10.03 13.34 19.66
CA LEU A 62 9.19 12.27 20.22
C LEU A 62 9.99 10.98 20.40
N GLN A 63 9.59 10.16 21.36
CA GLN A 63 10.16 8.83 21.53
C GLN A 63 9.59 7.88 20.47
N LEU A 64 10.36 6.85 20.12
CA LEU A 64 9.90 5.82 19.17
C LEU A 64 8.58 5.16 19.63
N THR A 65 8.41 5.01 20.95
CA THR A 65 7.20 4.48 21.59
C THR A 65 5.95 5.33 21.32
N ASP A 66 6.10 6.65 21.21
CA ASP A 66 4.96 7.55 20.93
C ASP A 66 4.43 7.29 19.51
N TYR A 67 5.34 7.02 18.56
CA TYR A 67 4.97 6.67 17.19
C TYR A 67 4.22 5.33 17.10
N PHE A 68 4.49 4.37 17.97
CA PHE A 68 3.73 3.11 18.03
C PHE A 68 2.27 3.30 18.45
N VAL A 69 1.92 4.41 19.07
CA VAL A 69 0.52 4.77 19.38
C VAL A 69 -0.06 5.67 18.29
N ILE A 70 0.69 6.67 17.85
CA ILE A 70 0.23 7.67 16.88
C ILE A 70 0.00 7.03 15.50
N CYS A 71 0.98 6.29 14.97
CA CYS A 71 0.93 5.79 13.59
C CYS A 71 -0.25 4.84 13.34
N PRO A 72 -0.55 3.83 14.18
CA PRO A 72 -1.71 2.97 13.96
C PRO A 72 -3.03 3.73 13.93
N ILE A 73 -3.21 4.69 14.84
CA ILE A 73 -4.42 5.53 14.89
C ILE A 73 -4.56 6.32 13.58
N VAL A 74 -3.48 6.98 13.14
CA VAL A 74 -3.50 7.74 11.90
C VAL A 74 -3.77 6.84 10.70
N PHE A 75 -3.13 5.67 10.61
CA PHE A 75 -3.29 4.74 9.49
C PHE A 75 -4.69 4.15 9.39
N VAL A 76 -5.32 3.84 10.52
CA VAL A 76 -6.71 3.37 10.56
C VAL A 76 -7.66 4.48 10.13
N LEU A 77 -7.52 5.70 10.67
CA LEU A 77 -8.44 6.80 10.39
C LEU A 77 -8.29 7.37 8.98
N GLN A 78 -7.07 7.44 8.44
CA GLN A 78 -6.85 7.91 7.07
C GLN A 78 -7.29 6.87 6.01
N GLY A 79 -7.47 5.61 6.43
CA GLY A 79 -7.99 4.53 5.57
C GLY A 79 -9.48 4.64 5.29
N ILE A 80 -10.20 5.48 6.04
CA ILE A 80 -11.61 5.75 5.77
C ILE A 80 -11.69 6.55 4.46
N PRO A 81 -12.43 6.07 3.43
CA PRO A 81 -12.46 6.68 2.09
C PRO A 81 -13.30 7.96 2.04
N ILE A 82 -13.08 8.88 2.98
CA ILE A 82 -13.67 10.22 3.03
C ILE A 82 -12.85 11.19 2.15
N ALA A 83 -11.54 10.97 2.03
CA ALA A 83 -10.64 11.79 1.24
C ALA A 83 -9.71 10.92 0.36
N PRO A 84 -9.35 11.37 -0.86
CA PRO A 84 -8.44 10.63 -1.74
C PRO A 84 -7.10 10.43 -1.03
N ALA A 85 -6.69 9.16 -0.88
CA ALA A 85 -5.47 8.75 -0.18
C ALA A 85 -5.32 9.32 1.25
N GLY A 86 -6.41 9.68 1.92
CA GLY A 86 -6.37 10.30 3.24
C GLY A 86 -5.71 11.69 3.27
N TRP A 87 -5.73 12.40 2.13
CA TRP A 87 -5.21 13.77 2.01
C TRP A 87 -5.97 14.72 2.94
N GLY A 88 -5.27 15.64 3.61
CA GLY A 88 -5.85 16.50 4.64
C GLY A 88 -6.14 15.80 5.98
N ILE A 89 -6.78 14.62 5.98
CA ILE A 89 -7.08 13.86 7.21
C ILE A 89 -5.78 13.44 7.92
N GLY A 90 -4.87 12.78 7.19
CA GLY A 90 -3.60 12.34 7.79
C GLY A 90 -2.72 13.52 8.22
N GLU A 91 -2.74 14.64 7.49
CA GLU A 91 -2.01 15.87 7.88
C GLU A 91 -2.58 16.47 9.16
N ALA A 92 -3.91 16.57 9.26
CA ALA A 92 -4.59 17.07 10.44
C ALA A 92 -4.36 16.17 11.66
N LEU A 93 -4.39 14.84 11.47
CA LEU A 93 -4.16 13.88 12.55
C LEU A 93 -2.70 13.88 13.01
N PHE A 94 -1.73 13.79 12.10
CA PHE A 94 -0.32 13.91 12.47
C PHE A 94 -0.02 15.24 13.13
N GLY A 95 -0.49 16.36 12.56
CA GLY A 95 -0.34 17.68 13.15
C GLY A 95 -0.96 17.79 14.54
N SER A 96 -2.19 17.31 14.74
CA SER A 96 -2.88 17.40 16.03
C SER A 96 -2.25 16.50 17.09
N LEU A 97 -1.95 15.25 16.75
CA LEU A 97 -1.38 14.29 17.70
C LEU A 97 0.05 14.68 18.06
N ILE A 98 0.92 14.96 17.08
CA ILE A 98 2.29 15.43 17.35
C ILE A 98 2.28 16.81 18.02
N GLY A 99 1.30 17.67 17.70
CA GLY A 99 1.07 18.92 18.42
C GLY A 99 0.88 18.71 19.92
N LYS A 100 -0.04 17.80 20.29
CA LYS A 100 -0.38 17.50 21.68
C LYS A 100 0.72 16.74 22.42
N PHE A 101 1.24 15.65 21.84
CA PHE A 101 2.27 14.81 22.45
C PHE A 101 3.67 15.45 22.40
N GLY A 102 3.95 16.28 21.39
CA GLY A 102 5.22 17.00 21.28
C GLY A 102 5.27 18.21 22.20
N ALA A 103 4.16 18.94 22.36
CA ALA A 103 4.13 20.13 23.24
C ALA A 103 4.40 19.80 24.71
N THR A 104 3.99 18.62 25.18
CA THR A 104 4.29 18.15 26.54
C THR A 104 5.78 17.96 26.77
N ASN A 105 6.55 17.64 25.72
CA ASN A 105 8.00 17.45 25.81
C ASN A 105 8.79 18.77 25.80
N LEU A 106 8.18 19.89 25.37
CA LEU A 106 8.85 21.20 25.29
C LEU A 106 8.70 22.08 26.53
N GLY A 107 8.05 21.62 27.59
CA GLY A 107 8.09 22.30 28.89
C GLY A 107 7.29 23.61 28.97
N GLY A 108 6.13 23.70 28.31
CA GLY A 108 5.16 24.78 28.55
C GLY A 108 5.49 26.13 27.91
N ILE A 109 6.39 26.16 26.92
CA ILE A 109 6.66 27.36 26.12
C ILE A 109 5.39 27.83 25.41
N ALA A 110 5.13 29.14 25.44
CA ALA A 110 4.00 29.72 24.72
C ALA A 110 4.13 29.41 23.21
N GLY A 111 3.10 28.79 22.63
CA GLY A 111 3.09 28.41 21.21
C GLY A 111 3.76 27.07 20.87
N ALA A 112 4.19 26.28 21.86
CA ALA A 112 4.80 24.96 21.64
C ALA A 112 3.91 24.03 20.82
N GLU A 113 2.59 24.01 21.08
CA GLU A 113 1.63 23.20 20.33
C GLU A 113 1.54 23.61 18.85
N ALA A 114 1.49 24.91 18.56
CA ALA A 114 1.44 25.39 17.18
C ALA A 114 2.72 25.04 16.41
N MET A 115 3.88 25.19 17.05
CA MET A 115 5.17 24.80 16.49
C MET A 115 5.23 23.29 16.23
N MET A 116 4.85 22.45 17.20
CA MET A 116 4.81 20.99 17.04
C MET A 116 3.79 20.53 16.00
N ARG A 117 2.65 21.24 15.88
CA ARG A 117 1.65 20.96 14.85
C ARG A 117 2.21 21.11 13.44
N THR A 118 2.96 22.19 13.18
CA THR A 118 3.60 22.37 11.87
C THR A 118 4.63 21.28 11.56
N ARG A 119 5.39 20.85 12.57
CA ARG A 119 6.33 19.75 12.42
C ARG A 119 5.62 18.41 12.20
N GLY A 120 4.49 18.18 12.86
CA GLY A 120 3.67 16.99 12.63
C GLY A 120 3.12 16.93 11.20
N VAL A 121 2.67 18.07 10.66
CA VAL A 121 2.29 18.16 9.23
C VAL A 121 3.50 17.86 8.33
N ALA A 122 4.67 18.41 8.63
CA ALA A 122 5.89 18.15 7.86
C ALA A 122 6.30 16.66 7.86
N VAL A 123 6.24 15.98 9.01
CA VAL A 123 6.44 14.52 9.11
C VAL A 123 5.47 13.79 8.18
N SER A 124 4.21 14.20 8.16
CA SER A 124 3.19 13.56 7.31
C SER A 124 3.45 13.75 5.81
N ILE A 125 4.01 14.89 5.40
CA ILE A 125 4.37 15.17 4.01
C ILE A 125 5.60 14.33 3.63
N LEU A 126 6.64 14.30 4.47
CA LEU A 126 7.83 13.48 4.24
C LEU A 126 7.49 11.99 4.10
N TYR A 127 6.63 11.48 4.97
CA TYR A 127 6.15 10.11 4.88
C TYR A 127 5.45 9.83 3.54
N ARG A 128 4.57 10.74 3.10
CA ARG A 128 3.90 10.61 1.79
C ARG A 128 4.88 10.67 0.62
N SER A 129 5.88 11.53 0.68
CA SER A 129 6.95 11.57 -0.33
C SER A 129 7.71 10.25 -0.40
N GLN A 130 8.02 9.65 0.76
CA GLN A 130 8.63 8.32 0.81
C GLN A 130 7.71 7.26 0.21
N VAL A 131 6.42 7.24 0.56
CA VAL A 131 5.45 6.30 -0.02
C VAL A 131 5.36 6.49 -1.54
N ALA A 132 5.27 7.72 -2.01
CA ALA A 132 5.22 8.04 -3.44
C ALA A 132 6.47 7.56 -4.18
N LEU A 133 7.66 7.68 -3.55
CA LEU A 133 8.91 7.17 -4.10
C LEU A 133 8.85 5.64 -4.28
N TRP A 134 8.37 4.91 -3.27
CA TRP A 134 8.18 3.47 -3.36
C TRP A 134 7.14 3.08 -4.41
N SER A 135 6.03 3.82 -4.53
CA SER A 135 5.02 3.60 -5.55
C SER A 135 5.57 3.83 -6.96
N LEU A 136 6.41 4.84 -7.15
CA LEU A 136 7.05 5.12 -8.43
C LEU A 136 8.01 4.01 -8.84
N LEU A 137 8.82 3.51 -7.90
CA LEU A 137 9.70 2.35 -8.12
C LEU A 137 8.89 1.11 -8.51
N GLY A 138 7.82 0.81 -7.78
CA GLY A 138 6.91 -0.29 -8.11
C GLY A 138 6.30 -0.15 -9.51
N GLY A 139 5.82 1.04 -9.85
CA GLY A 139 5.28 1.34 -11.19
C GLY A 139 6.31 1.15 -12.30
N LEU A 140 7.57 1.53 -12.06
CA LEU A 140 8.67 1.33 -13.00
C LEU A 140 8.96 -0.16 -13.23
N PHE A 141 9.00 -0.96 -12.16
CA PHE A 141 9.18 -2.41 -12.29
C PHE A 141 8.06 -3.07 -13.10
N THR A 142 6.80 -2.72 -12.82
CA THR A 142 5.65 -3.22 -13.59
C THR A 142 5.73 -2.82 -15.06
N LEU A 143 6.21 -1.61 -15.37
CA LEU A 143 6.39 -1.16 -16.75
C LEU A 143 7.48 -1.95 -17.48
N ILE A 144 8.60 -2.24 -16.79
CA ILE A 144 9.70 -3.03 -17.34
C ILE A 144 9.23 -4.47 -17.62
N GLU A 145 8.52 -5.09 -16.68
CA GLU A 145 7.99 -6.44 -16.84
C GLU A 145 7.00 -6.52 -18.00
N ARG A 146 6.05 -5.57 -18.06
CA ARG A 146 5.09 -5.49 -19.17
C ARG A 146 5.76 -5.37 -20.53
N ARG A 147 6.87 -4.61 -20.64
CA ARG A 147 7.64 -4.51 -21.88
C ARG A 147 8.28 -5.84 -22.25
N ARG A 148 8.87 -6.57 -21.28
CA ARG A 148 9.49 -7.89 -21.52
C ARG A 148 8.47 -8.91 -22.04
N ASP A 149 7.27 -8.93 -21.47
CA ASP A 149 6.23 -9.86 -21.87
C ASP A 149 5.69 -9.56 -23.27
N GLN A 150 5.49 -8.27 -23.59
CA GLN A 150 5.10 -7.85 -24.94
C GLN A 150 6.14 -8.27 -25.99
N THR A 151 7.43 -8.08 -25.74
CA THR A 151 8.50 -8.50 -26.66
C THR A 151 8.56 -10.02 -26.84
N ARG A 152 8.32 -10.81 -25.78
CA ARG A 152 8.24 -12.27 -25.88
C ARG A 152 7.04 -12.73 -26.71
N SER A 153 5.88 -12.10 -26.52
CA SER A 153 4.67 -12.43 -27.27
C SER A 153 4.82 -12.14 -28.76
N THR A 154 5.43 -11.01 -29.14
CA THR A 154 5.66 -10.68 -30.55
C THR A 154 6.70 -11.61 -31.19
N ALA A 155 7.76 -11.98 -30.47
CA ALA A 155 8.75 -12.94 -30.93
C ALA A 155 8.15 -14.34 -31.16
N HIS A 156 7.31 -14.83 -30.24
CA HIS A 156 6.63 -16.12 -30.39
C HIS A 156 5.66 -16.11 -31.58
N GLN A 157 4.92 -15.02 -31.79
CA GLN A 157 3.99 -14.89 -32.91
C GLN A 157 4.73 -14.84 -34.26
N ALA A 158 5.86 -14.14 -34.34
CA ALA A 158 6.71 -14.12 -35.53
C ALA A 158 7.26 -15.52 -35.87
N SER A 159 7.78 -16.25 -34.87
CA SER A 159 8.28 -17.61 -35.09
C SER A 159 7.19 -18.60 -35.53
N SER A 160 5.96 -18.46 -35.04
CA SER A 160 4.83 -19.31 -35.46
C SER A 160 4.38 -19.02 -36.89
N ILE A 161 4.45 -17.76 -37.34
CA ILE A 161 4.15 -17.38 -38.72
C ILE A 161 5.22 -17.90 -39.69
N ASP A 162 6.50 -17.80 -39.31
CA ASP A 162 7.60 -18.30 -40.14
C ASP A 162 7.59 -19.83 -40.24
N ALA A 163 7.28 -20.54 -39.15
CA ALA A 163 7.11 -21.99 -39.18
C ALA A 163 5.96 -22.43 -40.11
N TYR A 164 4.81 -21.74 -40.05
CA TYR A 164 3.67 -22.02 -40.93
C TYR A 164 4.01 -21.82 -42.42
N LYS A 165 4.73 -20.75 -42.76
CA LYS A 165 5.17 -20.51 -44.15
C LYS A 165 6.19 -21.55 -44.63
N HIS A 166 7.03 -22.06 -43.73
CA HIS A 166 8.01 -23.08 -44.09
C HIS A 166 7.34 -24.41 -44.45
N ASP A 167 6.32 -24.83 -43.67
CA ASP A 167 5.54 -26.04 -43.94
C ASP A 167 4.74 -25.93 -45.25
N GLU A 168 4.20 -24.75 -45.59
CA GLU A 168 3.44 -24.55 -46.83
C GLU A 168 4.31 -24.69 -48.10
N HIS A 169 5.61 -24.39 -47.98
CA HIS A 169 6.59 -24.56 -49.06
C HIS A 169 7.05 -26.00 -49.27
N ASP A 170 6.94 -26.87 -48.25
CA ASP A 170 7.38 -28.28 -48.31
C ASP A 170 6.26 -29.21 -48.83
N ILE A 171 5.02 -28.72 -48.89
CA ILE A 171 3.83 -29.48 -49.34
C ILE A 171 3.55 -29.26 -50.86
N ARG A 172 4.25 -28.33 -51.51
CA ARG A 172 4.12 -28.03 -52.96
C ARG A 172 5.28 -28.56 -53.78
#